data_AF-A0A2N5DN84-F1
#
_entry.id   AF-A0A2N5DN84-F1
#
_cell.length_a   1.000
_cell.length_b   1.000
_cell.length_c   1.000
_cell.angle_alpha   90.00
_cell.angle_beta   90.00
_cell.angle_gamma   90.00
#
_symmetry.space_group_name_H-M   'P 1'
#
loop_
_entity.id
_entity.type
_entity.pdbx_description
1 polymer ?
#
loop_
_entity_poly.entity_id
_entity_poly.type
_entity_poly.pdbx_seq_one_letter_code
_entity_poly.pdbx_strand_id
1 'polypeptide(L)'
;MIDAKSLSGLVERELEAIADARVRDHVRSLLVEPRPILRDWDYGEPGQQYVCWTIVEDLARSRVAIAYCEQGFGPANPWGLVWTRDDGGGEGSIGMDSAWFFTLEEAVYESVASALPIWRFYGRDGALSEEMDWEAAWKACATLRAADPDGLYGVDRACKGPPAD
;
A
#
# COMPACT_ATOMS: atom_id res chain seq x y z
N MET A 1 -14.78 5.61 17.85
CA MET A 1 -13.97 6.44 16.96
C MET A 1 -12.60 6.52 17.57
N ILE A 2 -11.58 6.06 16.85
CA ILE A 2 -10.19 6.08 17.29
C ILE A 2 -9.69 7.53 17.43
N ASP A 3 -8.78 7.78 18.37
CA ASP A 3 -8.07 9.06 18.48
C ASP A 3 -6.62 8.93 17.98
N ALA A 4 -5.93 10.05 17.78
CA ALA A 4 -4.57 10.09 17.24
C ALA A 4 -3.58 9.24 18.06
N LYS A 5 -3.72 9.23 19.40
CA LYS A 5 -2.83 8.48 20.30
C LYS A 5 -3.05 6.97 20.17
N SER A 6 -4.31 6.54 20.18
CA SER A 6 -4.68 5.14 20.03
C SER A 6 -4.32 4.63 18.64
N LEU A 7 -4.48 5.46 17.60
CA LEU A 7 -4.07 5.16 16.24
C LEU A 7 -2.54 5.04 16.13
N SER A 8 -1.78 5.95 16.71
CA SER A 8 -0.31 5.84 16.74
C SER A 8 0.14 4.53 17.38
N GLY A 9 -0.50 4.13 18.47
CA GLY A 9 -0.23 2.84 19.11
C GLY A 9 -0.64 1.62 18.26
N LEU A 10 -1.68 1.74 17.43
CA LEU A 10 -2.05 0.70 16.46
C LEU A 10 -1.02 0.61 15.34
N VAL A 11 -0.63 1.75 14.76
CA VAL A 11 0.39 1.84 13.71
C VAL A 11 1.69 1.17 14.16
N GLU A 12 2.20 1.47 15.36
CA GLU A 12 3.42 0.84 15.85
C GLU A 12 3.29 -0.68 15.99
N ARG A 13 2.16 -1.20 16.48
CA ARG A 13 1.94 -2.66 16.57
C ARG A 13 1.91 -3.32 15.19
N GLU A 14 1.28 -2.69 14.22
CA GLU A 14 1.23 -3.24 12.86
C GLU A 14 2.59 -3.12 12.15
N LEU A 15 3.34 -2.05 12.39
CA LEU A 15 4.72 -1.93 11.92
C LEU A 15 5.61 -3.02 12.51
N GLU A 16 5.47 -3.33 13.80
CA GLU A 16 6.22 -4.43 14.44
C GLU A 16 5.90 -5.80 13.84
N ALA A 17 4.69 -5.98 13.28
CA ALA A 17 4.28 -7.21 12.60
C ALA A 17 4.94 -7.39 11.21
N ILE A 18 5.42 -6.31 10.58
CA ILE A 18 6.15 -6.40 9.32
C ILE A 18 7.50 -7.10 9.55
N ALA A 19 7.72 -8.21 8.84
CA ALA A 19 8.88 -9.06 9.03
C ALA A 19 10.20 -8.43 8.54
N ASP A 20 10.17 -7.75 7.38
CA ASP A 20 11.37 -7.14 6.79
C ASP A 20 11.68 -5.81 7.48
N ALA A 21 12.82 -5.77 8.18
CA ALA A 21 13.28 -4.58 8.90
C ALA A 21 13.49 -3.38 7.96
N ARG A 22 13.91 -3.59 6.71
CA ARG A 22 14.11 -2.52 5.73
C ARG A 22 12.80 -1.82 5.41
N VAL A 23 11.72 -2.61 5.29
CA VAL A 23 10.37 -2.11 5.06
C VAL A 23 9.90 -1.31 6.27
N ARG A 24 10.05 -1.86 7.48
CA ARG A 24 9.70 -1.13 8.71
C ARG A 24 10.42 0.21 8.83
N ASP A 25 11.73 0.21 8.66
CA ASP A 25 12.55 1.41 8.81
C ASP A 25 12.19 2.45 7.76
N HIS A 26 11.89 2.01 6.53
CA HIS A 26 11.42 2.90 5.48
C HIS A 26 10.06 3.52 5.81
N VAL A 27 9.07 2.72 6.22
CA VAL A 27 7.74 3.25 6.58
C VAL A 27 7.85 4.21 7.76
N ARG A 28 8.67 3.89 8.77
CA ARG A 28 8.93 4.79 9.91
C ARG A 28 9.47 6.15 9.48
N SER A 29 10.32 6.19 8.45
CA SER A 29 10.84 7.45 7.90
C SER A 29 9.79 8.32 7.19
N LEU A 30 8.64 7.72 6.84
CA LEU A 30 7.54 8.36 6.12
C LEU A 30 6.31 8.61 7.00
N LEU A 31 6.35 8.23 8.28
CA LEU A 31 5.25 8.47 9.20
C LEU A 31 5.04 9.97 9.40
N VAL A 32 3.77 10.37 9.38
CA VAL A 32 3.34 11.72 9.77
C VAL A 32 2.57 11.65 11.09
N GLU A 33 2.42 12.80 11.75
CA GLU A 33 1.47 12.88 12.87
C GLU A 33 0.06 12.54 12.36
N PRO A 34 -0.63 11.54 12.94
CA PRO A 34 -1.93 11.14 12.43
C PRO A 34 -2.92 12.29 12.45
N ARG A 35 -3.42 12.65 11.26
CA ARG A 35 -4.30 13.81 11.07
C ARG A 35 -5.65 13.37 10.50
N PRO A 36 -6.78 13.75 11.12
CA PRO A 36 -8.10 13.36 10.67
C PRO A 36 -8.53 14.22 9.49
N ILE A 37 -9.08 13.57 8.48
CA ILE A 37 -9.48 14.18 7.21
C ILE A 37 -10.85 13.62 6.84
N LEU A 38 -11.78 14.51 6.50
CA LEU A 38 -13.06 14.11 5.91
C LEU A 38 -12.85 13.81 4.42
N ARG A 39 -13.23 12.59 4.02
CA ARG A 39 -13.16 12.13 2.63
C ARG A 39 -14.52 11.67 2.15
N ASP A 40 -14.81 11.93 0.87
CA ASP A 40 -16.09 11.56 0.26
C ASP A 40 -16.23 10.04 0.14
N TRP A 41 -17.43 9.53 0.46
CA TRP A 41 -17.78 8.13 0.30
C TRP A 41 -18.50 7.92 -1.02
N ASP A 42 -17.78 7.42 -2.03
CA ASP A 42 -18.29 7.28 -3.41
C ASP A 42 -19.46 6.31 -3.55
N TYR A 43 -19.68 5.45 -2.55
CA TYR A 43 -20.76 4.44 -2.55
C TYR A 43 -21.92 4.84 -1.62
N GLY A 44 -21.90 6.09 -1.16
CA GLY A 44 -22.86 6.64 -0.21
C GLY A 44 -23.94 7.50 -0.81
N GLU A 45 -24.68 8.14 0.08
CA GLU A 45 -25.52 9.27 -0.29
C GLU A 45 -24.64 10.47 -0.72
N PRO A 46 -25.15 11.36 -1.59
CA PRO A 46 -24.41 12.56 -1.99
C PRO A 46 -23.95 13.39 -0.78
N GLY A 47 -22.65 13.68 -0.71
CA GLY A 47 -22.04 14.42 0.39
C GLY A 47 -21.81 13.60 1.66
N GLN A 48 -22.03 12.29 1.63
CA GLN A 48 -21.63 11.40 2.70
C GLN A 48 -20.10 11.34 2.78
N GLN A 49 -19.57 11.53 3.98
CA GLN A 49 -18.14 11.56 4.24
C GLN A 49 -17.79 10.72 5.46
N TYR A 50 -16.57 10.17 5.48
CA TYR A 50 -16.01 9.53 6.65
C TYR A 50 -14.67 10.13 7.04
N VAL A 51 -14.35 10.03 8.34
CA VAL A 51 -13.06 10.48 8.87
C VAL A 51 -12.02 9.41 8.58
N CYS A 52 -11.10 9.73 7.69
CA CYS A 52 -9.91 8.95 7.42
C CYS A 52 -8.71 9.64 8.06
N TRP A 53 -7.82 8.88 8.67
CA TRP A 53 -6.60 9.38 9.29
C TRP A 53 -5.42 9.12 8.38
N THR A 54 -4.76 10.16 7.88
CA THR A 54 -3.50 9.96 7.13
C THR A 54 -2.38 9.62 8.10
N ILE A 55 -1.62 8.55 7.82
CA ILE A 55 -0.54 8.04 8.69
C ILE A 55 0.83 7.99 8.01
N VAL A 56 0.89 7.81 6.69
CA VAL A 56 2.13 7.74 5.91
C VAL A 56 1.97 8.63 4.69
N GLU A 57 2.96 9.48 4.44
CA GLU A 57 3.02 10.31 3.24
C GLU A 57 4.43 10.24 2.62
N ASP A 58 4.50 10.00 1.32
CA ASP A 58 5.74 10.03 0.55
C ASP A 58 5.66 11.10 -0.54
N LEU A 59 5.46 12.36 -0.12
CA LEU A 59 5.24 13.49 -1.02
C LEU A 59 6.41 13.77 -1.96
N ALA A 60 7.62 13.28 -1.61
CA ALA A 60 8.80 13.40 -2.45
C ALA A 60 8.71 12.54 -3.72
N ARG A 61 7.98 11.40 -3.66
CA ARG A 61 7.90 10.43 -4.75
C ARG A 61 6.49 10.32 -5.34
N SER A 62 5.45 10.46 -4.53
CA SER A 62 4.06 10.20 -4.91
C SER A 62 3.06 11.12 -4.20
N ARG A 63 1.88 11.26 -4.78
CA ARG A 63 0.71 11.91 -4.15
C ARG A 63 -0.24 10.90 -3.51
N VAL A 64 0.22 9.68 -3.27
CA VAL A 64 -0.52 8.64 -2.57
C VAL A 64 -0.04 8.59 -1.13
N ALA A 65 -0.98 8.61 -0.21
CA ALA A 65 -0.78 8.40 1.22
C ALA A 65 -1.42 7.08 1.66
N ILE A 66 -0.99 6.57 2.81
CA ILE A 66 -1.69 5.50 3.51
C ILE A 66 -2.57 6.14 4.57
N ALA A 67 -3.83 5.75 4.60
CA ALA A 67 -4.81 6.21 5.57
C ALA A 67 -5.45 5.06 6.34
N TYR A 68 -5.96 5.37 7.53
CA TYR A 68 -6.77 4.50 8.36
C TYR A 68 -8.21 5.01 8.44
N CYS A 69 -9.21 4.16 8.24
CA CYS A 69 -10.62 4.51 8.43
C CYS A 69 -11.36 3.39 9.14
N GLU A 70 -12.25 3.74 10.09
CA GLU A 70 -13.13 2.77 10.77
C GLU A 70 -14.46 2.57 10.03
N GLN A 71 -14.73 3.37 8.99
CA GLN A 71 -15.97 3.35 8.21
C GLN A 71 -15.70 3.14 6.71
N GLY A 72 -16.77 3.05 5.91
CA GLY A 72 -16.66 2.68 4.50
C GLY A 72 -16.17 1.24 4.39
N PHE A 73 -15.00 1.05 3.76
CA PHE A 73 -14.33 -0.25 3.70
C PHE A 73 -13.70 -0.67 5.04
N GLY A 74 -13.54 0.29 5.95
CA GLY A 74 -12.80 0.16 7.19
C GLY A 74 -13.16 -0.98 8.15
N PRO A 75 -14.44 -1.38 8.30
CA PRO A 75 -14.80 -2.48 9.20
C PRO A 75 -14.17 -3.83 8.83
N ALA A 76 -13.87 -4.04 7.55
CA ALA A 76 -13.17 -5.23 7.07
C ALA A 76 -11.73 -4.91 6.67
N ASN A 77 -11.50 -3.77 6.01
CA ASN A 77 -10.22 -3.39 5.43
C ASN A 77 -9.90 -1.94 5.83
N PRO A 78 -9.29 -1.70 7.00
CA PRO A 78 -9.11 -0.36 7.56
C PRO A 78 -7.99 0.47 6.94
N TRP A 79 -7.09 -0.14 6.17
CA TRP A 79 -5.89 0.53 5.65
C TRP A 79 -6.05 0.85 4.16
N GLY A 80 -6.12 2.12 3.79
CA GLY A 80 -6.43 2.55 2.43
C GLY A 80 -5.31 3.37 1.77
N LEU A 81 -5.18 3.26 0.45
CA LEU A 81 -4.38 4.18 -0.36
C LEU A 81 -5.27 5.34 -0.85
N VAL A 82 -4.91 6.55 -0.44
CA VAL A 82 -5.67 7.76 -0.73
C VAL A 82 -4.81 8.81 -1.41
N TRP A 83 -5.41 9.60 -2.29
CA TRP A 83 -4.73 10.72 -2.93
C TRP A 83 -4.66 11.93 -1.99
N THR A 84 -3.49 12.54 -1.91
CA THR A 84 -3.26 13.82 -1.23
C THR A 84 -3.35 14.97 -2.23
N ARG A 85 -3.99 16.07 -1.83
CA ARG A 85 -4.05 17.32 -2.60
C ARG A 85 -3.24 18.41 -1.91
N ASP A 86 -2.60 19.26 -2.71
CA ASP A 86 -1.79 20.40 -2.24
C ASP A 86 -2.58 21.71 -2.03
N ASP A 87 -3.83 21.79 -2.51
CA ASP A 87 -4.51 23.08 -2.74
C ASP A 87 -5.60 23.44 -1.72
N GLY A 88 -5.72 22.71 -0.62
CA GLY A 88 -6.67 23.04 0.46
C GLY A 88 -8.15 22.89 0.08
N GLY A 89 -8.46 22.38 -1.12
CA GLY A 89 -9.78 21.80 -1.42
C GLY A 89 -9.88 20.44 -0.74
N GLY A 90 -11.03 20.15 -0.12
CA GLY A 90 -11.26 18.92 0.66
C GLY A 90 -10.57 17.69 0.08
N GLU A 91 -9.88 16.94 0.95
CA GLU A 91 -8.97 15.88 0.54
C GLU A 91 -9.71 14.67 -0.06
N GLY A 92 -10.19 14.80 -1.29
CA GLY A 92 -10.57 13.72 -2.18
C GLY A 92 -11.59 12.70 -1.67
N SER A 93 -11.78 11.69 -2.50
CA SER A 93 -12.59 10.51 -2.22
C SER A 93 -11.80 9.50 -1.39
N ILE A 94 -12.53 8.62 -0.68
CA ILE A 94 -12.02 7.40 -0.03
C ILE A 94 -11.43 6.40 -1.02
N GLY A 95 -11.80 6.49 -2.30
CA GLY A 95 -11.33 5.63 -3.38
C GLY A 95 -12.13 4.35 -3.54
N MET A 96 -11.60 3.43 -4.34
CA MET A 96 -12.21 2.13 -4.63
C MET A 96 -11.83 1.10 -3.58
N ASP A 97 -12.68 0.09 -3.39
CA ASP A 97 -12.46 -1.05 -2.49
C ASP A 97 -11.13 -1.78 -2.71
N SER A 98 -10.68 -1.88 -3.96
CA SER A 98 -9.42 -2.51 -4.36
C SER A 98 -8.16 -1.82 -3.80
N ALA A 99 -8.29 -0.61 -3.26
CA ALA A 99 -7.21 0.13 -2.63
C ALA A 99 -7.26 0.09 -1.09
N TRP A 100 -8.10 -0.76 -0.50
CA TRP A 100 -8.25 -0.93 0.94
C TRP A 100 -7.91 -2.35 1.38
N PHE A 101 -7.14 -2.46 2.45
CA PHE A 101 -6.44 -3.67 2.88
C PHE A 101 -6.72 -4.01 4.34
N PHE A 102 -6.53 -5.29 4.66
CA PHE A 102 -6.77 -5.82 6.00
C PHE A 102 -5.67 -5.36 6.98
N THR A 103 -4.43 -5.24 6.49
CA THR A 103 -3.27 -4.83 7.31
C THR A 103 -2.53 -3.64 6.71
N LEU A 104 -1.80 -2.93 7.57
CA LEU A 104 -0.86 -1.89 7.16
C LEU A 104 0.25 -2.48 6.28
N GLU A 105 0.67 -3.70 6.56
CA GLU A 105 1.70 -4.39 5.77
C GLU A 105 1.29 -4.49 4.28
N GLU A 106 0.05 -4.90 4.01
CA GLU A 106 -0.48 -4.99 2.65
C GLU A 106 -0.50 -3.62 1.96
N ALA A 107 -1.03 -2.60 2.63
CA ALA A 107 -1.05 -1.24 2.10
C ALA A 107 0.35 -0.68 1.81
N VAL A 108 1.33 -1.02 2.65
CA VAL A 108 2.74 -0.64 2.47
C VAL A 108 3.34 -1.28 1.21
N TYR A 109 3.06 -2.56 0.95
CA TYR A 109 3.58 -3.24 -0.24
C TYR A 109 2.95 -2.76 -1.54
N GLU A 110 1.67 -2.39 -1.50
CA GLU A 110 0.95 -1.82 -2.64
C GLU A 110 1.30 -0.33 -2.90
N SER A 111 2.16 0.27 -2.06
CA SER A 111 2.54 1.68 -2.17
C SER A 111 4.03 1.91 -1.92
N VAL A 112 4.42 2.17 -0.67
CA VAL A 112 5.73 2.74 -0.37
C VAL A 112 6.90 1.78 -0.56
N ALA A 113 6.67 0.48 -0.44
CA ALA A 113 7.70 -0.55 -0.59
C ALA A 113 8.34 -0.59 -1.99
N SER A 114 7.69 -0.02 -3.01
CA SER A 114 8.25 0.08 -4.36
C SER A 114 9.56 0.87 -4.44
N ALA A 115 9.91 1.69 -3.43
CA ALA A 115 11.20 2.38 -3.32
C ALA A 115 12.34 1.47 -2.86
N LEU A 116 12.05 0.26 -2.39
CA LEU A 116 13.04 -0.61 -1.80
C LEU A 116 13.51 -1.67 -2.80
N PRO A 117 14.81 -2.04 -2.78
CA PRO A 117 15.35 -3.12 -3.59
C PRO A 117 15.05 -4.48 -2.95
N ILE A 118 13.77 -4.84 -2.86
CA ILE A 118 13.29 -6.09 -2.23
C ILE A 118 12.55 -7.01 -3.20
N TRP A 119 12.52 -6.63 -4.47
CA TRP A 119 11.70 -7.29 -5.47
C TRP A 119 12.51 -8.34 -6.22
N ARG A 120 11.89 -9.46 -6.53
CA ARG A 120 12.45 -10.50 -7.40
C ARG A 120 11.49 -10.75 -8.54
N PHE A 121 12.01 -11.16 -9.68
CA PHE A 121 11.18 -11.73 -10.72
C PHE A 121 11.20 -13.26 -10.61
N TYR A 122 10.03 -13.86 -10.79
CA TYR A 122 9.77 -15.28 -10.64
C TYR A 122 9.32 -15.87 -11.97
N GLY A 123 9.70 -17.12 -12.18
CA GLY A 123 9.07 -18.02 -13.14
C GLY A 123 8.28 -19.11 -12.41
N ARG A 124 7.79 -20.09 -13.16
CA ARG A 124 7.06 -21.25 -12.59
C ARG A 124 7.84 -21.97 -11.48
N ASP A 125 9.16 -22.10 -11.63
CA ASP A 125 9.99 -22.92 -10.74
C ASP A 125 10.65 -22.12 -9.61
N GLY A 126 10.29 -20.84 -9.45
CA GLY A 126 10.77 -19.99 -8.37
C GLY A 126 11.48 -18.71 -8.83
N ALA A 127 12.29 -18.16 -7.95
CA ALA A 127 13.00 -16.90 -8.20
C ALA A 127 14.02 -17.09 -9.32
N LEU A 128 13.95 -16.22 -10.31
CA LEU A 128 14.90 -16.18 -11.42
C LEU A 128 15.93 -15.05 -11.24
N SER A 129 15.82 -14.30 -10.14
CA SER A 129 16.75 -13.24 -9.77
C SER A 129 17.01 -13.14 -8.28
N GLU A 130 18.12 -12.47 -7.99
CA GLU A 130 18.33 -11.80 -6.70
C GLU A 130 17.35 -10.64 -6.50
N GLU A 131 17.36 -10.07 -5.30
CA GLU A 131 16.60 -8.85 -5.00
C GLU A 131 17.09 -7.66 -5.84
N MET A 132 16.15 -6.85 -6.31
CA MET A 132 16.40 -5.69 -7.15
C MET A 132 15.31 -4.63 -6.97
N ASP A 133 15.52 -3.48 -7.61
CA ASP A 133 14.54 -2.40 -7.66
C ASP A 133 13.27 -2.82 -8.41
N TRP A 134 12.14 -2.22 -8.03
CA TRP A 134 10.82 -2.50 -8.62
C TRP A 134 10.82 -2.39 -10.15
N GLU A 135 11.36 -1.29 -10.69
CA GLU A 135 11.41 -1.06 -12.13
C GLU A 135 12.30 -2.08 -12.84
N ALA A 136 13.43 -2.47 -12.23
CA ALA A 136 14.33 -3.46 -12.79
C ALA A 136 13.65 -4.83 -12.86
N ALA A 137 12.92 -5.22 -11.80
CA ALA A 137 12.18 -6.48 -11.75
C ALA A 137 11.11 -6.55 -12.84
N TRP A 138 10.31 -5.49 -13.00
CA TRP A 138 9.28 -5.43 -14.04
C TRP A 138 9.86 -5.37 -15.45
N LYS A 139 10.97 -4.67 -15.65
CA LYS A 139 11.67 -4.65 -16.94
C LYS A 139 12.19 -6.05 -17.32
N ALA A 140 12.76 -6.78 -16.36
CA ALA A 140 13.20 -8.16 -16.58
C ALA A 140 12.01 -9.09 -16.90
N CYS A 141 10.93 -9.00 -16.12
CA CYS A 141 9.69 -9.75 -16.35
C CYS A 141 9.09 -9.48 -17.74
N ALA A 142 9.00 -8.21 -18.15
CA ALA A 142 8.49 -7.84 -19.47
C ALA A 142 9.36 -8.38 -20.61
N THR A 143 10.68 -8.37 -20.44
CA THR A 143 11.63 -8.92 -21.43
C THR A 143 11.40 -10.41 -21.64
N LEU A 144 11.18 -11.18 -20.56
CA LEU A 144 10.91 -12.62 -20.64
C LEU A 144 9.53 -12.90 -21.23
N ARG A 145 8.48 -12.20 -20.80
CA ARG A 145 7.13 -12.34 -21.39
C ARG A 145 7.11 -12.05 -22.89
N ALA A 146 7.98 -11.16 -23.39
CA ALA A 146 8.10 -10.89 -24.82
C ALA A 146 8.80 -12.04 -25.58
N ALA A 147 9.76 -12.71 -24.94
CA ALA A 147 10.48 -13.85 -25.53
C ALA A 147 9.72 -15.17 -25.42
N ASP A 148 8.89 -15.31 -24.38
CA ASP A 148 8.08 -16.48 -24.06
C ASP A 148 6.68 -16.03 -23.57
N PRO A 149 5.74 -15.75 -24.49
CA PRO A 149 4.41 -15.26 -24.14
C PRO A 149 3.55 -16.24 -23.34
N ASP A 150 3.84 -17.54 -23.45
CA ASP A 150 3.11 -18.61 -22.75
C ASP A 150 3.70 -18.88 -21.35
N GLY A 151 4.83 -18.25 -21.01
CA GLY A 151 5.49 -18.39 -19.74
C GLY A 151 4.80 -17.64 -18.59
N LEU A 152 4.76 -18.27 -17.43
CA LEU A 152 4.21 -17.69 -16.21
C LEU A 152 5.31 -16.95 -15.45
N TYR A 153 5.39 -15.64 -15.69
CA TYR A 153 6.34 -14.74 -15.06
C TYR A 153 5.63 -13.73 -14.15
N GLY A 154 6.24 -13.38 -13.02
CA GLY A 154 5.69 -12.41 -12.07
C GLY A 154 6.78 -11.66 -11.30
N VAL A 155 6.41 -10.56 -10.65
CA VAL A 155 7.28 -9.81 -9.73
C VAL A 155 6.64 -9.85 -8.35
N ASP A 156 7.42 -10.27 -7.36
CA ASP A 156 6.98 -10.31 -5.96
C ASP A 156 8.21 -10.23 -5.03
N ARG A 157 8.00 -10.06 -3.73
CA ARG A 157 9.03 -10.22 -2.69
C ARG A 157 9.31 -11.70 -2.39
N ALA A 158 8.29 -12.53 -2.44
CA ALA A 158 8.34 -13.96 -2.15
C ALA A 158 7.55 -14.74 -3.20
N CYS A 159 7.93 -15.99 -3.46
CA CYS A 159 7.13 -16.85 -4.33
C CYS A 159 5.76 -17.09 -3.67
N LYS A 160 4.74 -16.35 -4.09
CA LYS A 160 3.36 -16.81 -3.89
C LYS A 160 3.22 -18.01 -4.83
N GLY A 161 2.88 -19.18 -4.29
CA GLY A 161 2.52 -20.33 -5.14
C GLY A 161 1.41 -19.92 -6.12
N PRO A 162 1.14 -20.72 -7.18
CA PRO A 162 0.05 -20.40 -8.09
C PRO A 162 -1.23 -20.09 -7.27
N PRO A 163 -2.01 -19.06 -7.64
CA PRO A 163 -3.28 -18.80 -6.99
C PRO A 163 -4.07 -20.11 -6.97
N ALA A 164 -4.58 -20.51 -5.81
CA ALA A 164 -5.44 -21.67 -5.72
C ALA A 164 -6.66 -21.45 -6.62
N ASP A 165 -6.95 -22.43 -7.47
CA ASP A 165 -8.09 -22.44 -8.42
C ASP A 165 -9.44 -22.20 -7.72
#